data_AF-A0A378A0T4-F1
#
_entry.id   AF-A0A378A0T4-F1
#
_cell.length_a   1.000
_cell.length_b   1.000
_cell.length_c   1.000
_cell.angle_alpha   90.00
_cell.angle_beta   90.00
_cell.angle_gamma   90.00
#
_symmetry.space_group_name_H-M   'P 1'
#
loop_
_entity.id
_entity.type
_entity.pdbx_description
1 polymer ?
#
loop_
_entity_poly.entity_id
_entity_poly.type
_entity_poly.pdbx_seq_one_letter_code
_entity_poly.pdbx_strand_id
1 'polypeptide(L)'
;MLAGVLTALALIPEVISFSVIAGVDPQVSLIASVVLCLAMSSLRRTPGDGHRRAGSVALVIGRMVHQHGVGYILPAVILAGIIQILFGLCGMARLMRFIPPAVMTGFVNALGILIFFAQVPHFWSRQPLIVGLFVLTLLIVLWAPRVIKAIPAPLIAIVALTLYTATAGQQLPTVGDEGSMSGGLPGFTALTVPLNLTTLQIIWPCALSIAFVGLMESLLTAKLVDDLTHTPSNKSRESAGLGIANILAAAMAASPAAMAASPAAR
;
A
#
# COMPACT_ATOMS: atom_id res chain seq x y z
N MET A 1 5.66 -21.71 4.98
CA MET A 1 6.83 -20.81 4.98
C MET A 1 7.23 -20.34 3.58
N LEU A 2 7.41 -21.23 2.60
CA LEU A 2 7.77 -20.86 1.21
C LEU A 2 6.82 -19.81 0.60
N ALA A 3 5.50 -20.01 0.72
CA ALA A 3 4.49 -19.06 0.23
C ALA A 3 4.64 -17.67 0.88
N GLY A 4 4.90 -17.62 2.19
CA GLY A 4 5.10 -16.36 2.93
C GLY A 4 6.33 -15.57 2.47
N VAL A 5 7.45 -16.26 2.24
CA VAL A 5 8.68 -15.63 1.72
C VAL A 5 8.45 -15.10 0.30
N LEU A 6 7.83 -15.89 -0.58
CA LEU A 6 7.52 -15.46 -1.95
C LEU A 6 6.56 -14.28 -1.99
N THR A 7 5.52 -14.28 -1.13
CA THR A 7 4.62 -13.12 -1.02
C THR A 7 5.32 -11.90 -0.47
N ALA A 8 6.21 -12.03 0.52
CA ALA A 8 6.97 -10.92 1.06
C ALA A 8 7.88 -10.29 -0.01
N LEU A 9 8.61 -11.13 -0.76
CA LEU A 9 9.45 -10.67 -1.87
C LEU A 9 8.64 -9.98 -2.97
N ALA A 10 7.45 -10.48 -3.28
CA ALA A 10 6.56 -9.87 -4.25
C ALA A 10 5.92 -8.55 -3.77
N LEU A 11 5.84 -8.32 -2.45
CA LEU A 11 5.24 -7.12 -1.86
C LEU A 11 6.23 -5.94 -1.82
N ILE A 12 7.54 -6.18 -1.73
CA ILE A 12 8.54 -5.09 -1.63
C ILE A 12 8.42 -4.08 -2.78
N PRO A 13 8.43 -4.49 -4.06
CA PRO A 13 8.36 -3.54 -5.18
C PRO A 13 6.99 -2.83 -5.24
N GLU A 14 5.94 -3.52 -4.82
CA GLU A 14 4.58 -3.00 -4.80
C GLU A 14 4.43 -1.89 -3.76
N VAL A 15 4.90 -2.10 -2.53
CA VAL A 15 4.88 -1.10 -1.46
C VAL A 15 5.73 0.11 -1.82
N ILE A 16 6.90 -0.11 -2.43
CA ILE A 16 7.75 0.95 -2.95
C ILE A 16 7.00 1.77 -4.00
N SER A 17 6.41 1.14 -5.02
CA SER A 17 5.69 1.86 -6.08
C SER A 17 4.52 2.69 -5.50
N PHE A 18 3.77 2.14 -4.54
CA PHE A 18 2.67 2.87 -3.91
C PHE A 18 3.13 4.05 -3.02
N SER A 19 4.32 3.95 -2.42
CA SER A 19 4.89 5.07 -1.66
C SER A 19 5.17 6.29 -2.55
N VAL A 20 5.72 6.05 -3.75
CA VAL A 20 5.98 7.09 -4.76
C VAL A 20 4.67 7.74 -5.20
N ILE A 21 3.62 6.94 -5.45
CA ILE A 21 2.29 7.45 -5.80
C ILE A 21 1.68 8.28 -4.66
N ALA A 22 1.91 7.88 -3.41
CA ALA A 22 1.43 8.61 -2.23
C ALA A 22 2.25 9.87 -1.91
N GLY A 23 3.41 10.06 -2.55
CA GLY A 23 4.35 11.14 -2.24
C GLY A 23 5.02 10.97 -0.87
N VAL A 24 5.29 9.71 -0.49
CA VAL A 24 5.88 9.35 0.81
C VAL A 24 7.15 8.53 0.58
N ASP A 25 8.17 8.77 1.39
CA ASP A 25 9.42 8.01 1.35
C ASP A 25 9.16 6.48 1.36
N PRO A 26 9.80 5.71 0.47
CA PRO A 26 9.60 4.26 0.38
C PRO A 26 9.88 3.49 1.67
N GLN A 27 10.88 3.94 2.43
CA GLN A 27 11.21 3.37 3.74
C GLN A 27 10.01 3.40 4.70
N VAL A 28 9.29 4.52 4.78
CA VAL A 28 8.14 4.70 5.69
C VAL A 28 7.03 3.70 5.34
N SER A 29 6.76 3.54 4.04
CA SER A 29 5.74 2.61 3.55
C SER A 29 6.13 1.15 3.77
N LEU A 30 7.42 0.80 3.61
CA LEU A 30 7.94 -0.54 3.90
C LEU A 30 7.79 -0.88 5.39
N ILE A 31 8.21 0.03 6.28
CA ILE A 31 8.07 -0.16 7.74
C ILE A 31 6.59 -0.29 8.11
N ALA A 32 5.73 0.60 7.60
CA ALA A 32 4.29 0.55 7.83
C ALA A 32 3.69 -0.80 7.39
N SER A 33 4.10 -1.32 6.22
CA SER A 33 3.62 -2.61 5.72
C SER A 33 4.03 -3.79 6.61
N VAL A 34 5.25 -3.77 7.17
CA VAL A 34 5.73 -4.79 8.10
C VAL A 34 4.93 -4.75 9.40
N VAL A 35 4.76 -3.55 9.99
CA VAL A 35 3.99 -3.37 11.23
C VAL A 35 2.53 -3.77 11.04
N LEU A 36 1.92 -3.38 9.92
CA LEU A 36 0.56 -3.77 9.56
C LEU A 36 0.42 -5.29 9.47
N CYS A 37 1.38 -5.96 8.81
CA CYS A 37 1.38 -7.41 8.65
C CYS A 37 1.53 -8.12 10.00
N LEU A 38 2.45 -7.67 10.86
CA LEU A 38 2.64 -8.21 12.20
C LEU A 38 1.40 -8.02 13.09
N ALA A 39 0.82 -6.82 13.07
CA ALA A 39 -0.40 -6.51 13.79
C ALA A 39 -1.55 -7.41 13.31
N MET A 40 -1.81 -7.47 12.01
CA MET A 40 -2.90 -8.30 11.46
C MET A 40 -2.70 -9.80 11.71
N SER A 41 -1.46 -10.29 11.61
CA SER A 41 -1.11 -11.68 11.92
C SER A 41 -1.43 -12.04 13.38
N SER A 42 -1.19 -11.12 14.32
CA SER A 42 -1.51 -11.34 15.74
C SER A 42 -3.01 -11.19 16.08
N LEU A 43 -3.72 -10.32 15.35
CA LEU A 43 -5.13 -9.99 15.63
C LEU A 43 -6.12 -10.98 14.98
N ARG A 44 -5.78 -11.57 13.82
CA ARG A 44 -6.65 -12.50 13.08
C ARG A 44 -6.54 -13.95 13.61
N ARG A 45 -7.66 -14.70 13.54
CA ARG A 45 -7.72 -16.15 13.83
C ARG A 45 -7.82 -17.06 12.60
N THR A 46 -8.18 -16.53 11.43
CA THR A 46 -8.23 -17.28 10.17
C THR A 46 -6.86 -17.30 9.47
N PRO A 47 -6.26 -18.48 9.24
CA PRO A 47 -5.02 -18.62 8.49
C PRO A 47 -5.26 -18.44 6.97
N GLY A 48 -4.34 -17.76 6.28
CA GLY A 48 -4.29 -17.78 4.80
C GLY A 48 -4.35 -16.41 4.10
N ASP A 49 -4.65 -15.34 4.82
CA ASP A 49 -4.86 -14.03 4.21
C ASP A 49 -3.56 -13.21 4.09
N GLY A 50 -2.84 -13.41 2.99
CA GLY A 50 -1.74 -12.53 2.58
C GLY A 50 -2.30 -11.18 2.11
N HIS A 51 -2.42 -10.20 3.02
CA HIS A 51 -2.99 -8.92 2.66
C HIS A 51 -2.15 -8.13 1.69
N ARG A 52 -2.72 -7.97 0.50
CA ARG A 52 -2.30 -7.03 -0.52
C ARG A 52 -3.29 -5.85 -0.49
N ARG A 53 -3.05 -4.88 0.40
CA ARG A 53 -4.01 -3.80 0.72
C ARG A 53 -3.48 -2.38 0.47
N ALA A 54 -2.27 -2.25 -0.07
CA ALA A 54 -1.54 -0.97 -0.04
C ALA A 54 -1.94 0.03 -1.15
N GLY A 55 -2.33 -0.44 -2.34
CA GLY A 55 -2.45 0.45 -3.51
C GLY A 55 -3.62 1.42 -3.49
N SER A 56 -4.77 0.97 -3.00
CA SER A 56 -5.99 1.77 -2.98
C SER A 56 -5.97 2.85 -1.90
N VAL A 57 -5.38 2.55 -0.74
CA VAL A 57 -5.16 3.51 0.33
C VAL A 57 -4.11 4.55 -0.06
N ALA A 58 -3.02 4.13 -0.73
CA ALA A 58 -1.97 5.04 -1.20
C ALA A 58 -2.50 6.11 -2.17
N LEU A 59 -3.38 5.73 -3.11
CA LEU A 59 -3.98 6.67 -4.05
C LEU A 59 -4.93 7.68 -3.40
N VAL A 60 -5.65 7.27 -2.34
CA VAL A 60 -6.49 8.18 -1.55
C VAL A 60 -5.62 9.17 -0.78
N ILE A 61 -4.55 8.67 -0.15
CA ILE A 61 -3.60 9.49 0.62
C ILE A 61 -2.86 10.47 -0.29
N GLY A 62 -2.39 10.04 -1.46
CA GLY A 62 -1.57 10.87 -2.36
C GLY A 62 -2.23 12.19 -2.75
N ARG A 63 -3.56 12.18 -2.96
CA ARG A 63 -4.32 13.42 -3.21
C ARG A 63 -4.30 14.39 -2.03
N MET A 64 -4.49 13.88 -0.82
CA MET A 64 -4.44 14.69 0.39
C MET A 64 -3.03 15.24 0.63
N VAL A 65 -2.01 14.40 0.45
CA VAL A 65 -0.59 14.76 0.61
C VAL A 65 -0.20 15.86 -0.37
N HIS A 66 -0.59 15.74 -1.64
CA HIS A 66 -0.30 16.77 -2.64
C HIS A 66 -0.99 18.12 -2.34
N GLN A 67 -2.12 18.12 -1.63
CA GLN A 67 -2.87 19.35 -1.32
C GLN A 67 -2.49 19.98 0.02
N HIS A 68 -2.17 19.17 1.04
CA HIS A 68 -2.01 19.64 2.42
C HIS A 68 -0.67 19.23 3.05
N GLY A 69 0.08 18.32 2.42
CA GLY A 69 1.38 17.85 2.89
C GLY A 69 1.34 16.53 3.66
N VAL A 70 2.53 15.92 3.80
CA VAL A 70 2.74 14.61 4.44
C VAL A 70 2.39 14.57 5.93
N GLY A 71 2.41 15.72 6.62
CA GLY A 71 2.12 15.80 8.06
C GLY A 71 0.68 15.38 8.42
N TYR A 72 -0.25 15.45 7.48
CA TYR A 72 -1.65 15.06 7.68
C TYR A 72 -1.90 13.54 7.57
N ILE A 73 -0.91 12.75 7.11
CA ILE A 73 -1.05 11.30 6.92
C ILE A 73 -1.31 10.60 8.26
N LEU A 74 -0.45 10.84 9.25
CA LEU A 74 -0.54 10.20 10.57
C LEU A 74 -1.93 10.40 11.21
N PRO A 75 -2.43 11.64 11.41
CA PRO A 75 -3.75 11.83 12.01
C PRO A 75 -4.89 11.28 11.13
N ALA A 76 -4.78 11.33 9.80
CA ALA A 76 -5.79 10.75 8.89
C ALA A 76 -5.89 9.23 9.03
N VAL A 77 -4.76 8.51 9.06
CA VAL A 77 -4.73 7.05 9.17
C VAL A 77 -5.15 6.60 10.57
N ILE A 78 -4.76 7.33 11.63
CA ILE A 78 -5.25 7.06 12.99
C ILE A 78 -6.77 7.21 13.05
N LEU A 79 -7.31 8.31 12.51
CA LEU A 79 -8.76 8.53 12.48
C LEU A 79 -9.49 7.46 11.67
N ALA A 80 -8.94 7.06 10.51
CA ALA A 80 -9.47 5.96 9.72
C ALA A 80 -9.51 4.64 10.53
N GLY A 81 -8.44 4.34 11.26
CA GLY A 81 -8.38 3.16 12.11
C GLY A 81 -9.40 3.20 13.25
N ILE A 82 -9.61 4.36 13.87
CA ILE A 82 -10.67 4.55 14.89
C ILE A 82 -12.05 4.26 14.26
N ILE A 83 -12.34 4.81 13.09
CA ILE A 83 -13.60 4.57 12.36
C ILE A 83 -13.79 3.07 12.08
N GLN A 84 -12.73 2.37 11.65
CA GLN A 84 -12.77 0.93 11.37
C GLN A 84 -12.99 0.07 12.63
N ILE A 85 -12.41 0.46 13.77
CA ILE A 85 -12.67 -0.16 15.07
C ILE A 85 -14.13 0.02 15.46
N LEU A 86 -14.65 1.26 15.38
CA LEU A 86 -16.05 1.55 15.67
C LEU A 86 -17.00 0.73 14.78
N PHE A 87 -16.72 0.63 13.47
CA PHE A 87 -17.51 -0.22 12.58
C PHE A 87 -17.44 -1.70 12.92
N GLY A 88 -16.28 -2.20 13.36
CA GLY A 88 -16.12 -3.57 13.83
C GLY A 88 -16.97 -3.85 15.07
N LEU A 89 -16.88 -2.96 16.07
CA LEU A 89 -17.59 -3.06 17.35
C LEU A 89 -19.10 -2.92 17.20
N CYS A 90 -19.58 -1.98 16.39
CA CYS A 90 -21.01 -1.79 16.14
C CYS A 90 -21.64 -2.88 15.25
N GLY A 91 -20.86 -3.87 14.78
CA GLY A 91 -21.36 -4.91 13.87
C GLY A 91 -21.72 -4.37 12.49
N MET A 92 -21.19 -3.19 12.15
CA MET A 92 -21.48 -2.47 10.91
C MET A 92 -20.81 -3.11 9.69
N ALA A 93 -19.91 -4.08 9.89
CA ALA A 93 -19.40 -4.92 8.81
C ALA A 93 -20.54 -5.58 8.00
N ARG A 94 -21.73 -5.76 8.59
CA ARG A 94 -22.94 -6.22 7.88
C ARG A 94 -23.54 -5.19 6.92
N LEU A 95 -23.19 -3.90 7.01
CA LEU A 95 -23.68 -2.88 6.06
C LEU A 95 -23.02 -2.99 4.70
N MET A 96 -21.88 -3.69 4.59
CA MET A 96 -21.24 -3.96 3.30
C MET A 96 -22.16 -4.66 2.30
N ARG A 97 -23.14 -5.45 2.78
CA ARG A 97 -24.13 -6.09 1.91
C ARG A 97 -25.00 -5.10 1.13
N PHE A 98 -25.04 -3.84 1.55
CA PHE A 98 -25.81 -2.79 0.90
C PHE A 98 -24.98 -2.00 -0.12
N ILE A 99 -23.67 -2.25 -0.25
CA ILE A 99 -22.85 -1.62 -1.28
C ILE A 99 -23.20 -2.26 -2.62
N PRO A 100 -23.73 -1.51 -3.59
CA PRO A 100 -24.07 -2.07 -4.89
C PRO A 100 -22.81 -2.59 -5.59
N PRO A 101 -22.86 -3.76 -6.27
CA PRO A 101 -21.72 -4.28 -7.03
C PRO A 101 -21.15 -3.27 -8.03
N ALA A 102 -22.02 -2.43 -8.63
CA ALA A 102 -21.63 -1.38 -9.54
C ALA A 102 -20.64 -0.36 -8.94
N VAL A 103 -20.78 -0.03 -7.65
CA VAL A 103 -19.86 0.88 -6.95
C VAL A 103 -18.49 0.23 -6.79
N MET A 104 -18.47 -1.06 -6.47
CA MET A 104 -17.23 -1.82 -6.29
C MET A 104 -16.48 -1.97 -7.61
N THR A 105 -17.17 -2.33 -8.69
CA THR A 105 -16.58 -2.41 -10.03
C THR A 105 -16.10 -1.04 -10.52
N GLY A 106 -16.88 0.03 -10.30
CA GLY A 106 -16.49 1.39 -10.62
C GLY A 106 -15.22 1.82 -9.87
N PHE A 107 -15.13 1.50 -8.57
CA PHE A 107 -13.96 1.76 -7.75
C PHE A 107 -12.71 1.03 -8.26
N VAL A 108 -12.80 -0.29 -8.52
CA VAL A 108 -11.66 -1.08 -9.01
C VAL A 108 -11.20 -0.61 -10.39
N ASN A 109 -12.13 -0.27 -11.29
CA ASN A 109 -11.80 0.27 -12.61
C ASN A 109 -11.10 1.63 -12.50
N ALA A 110 -11.63 2.54 -11.67
CA ALA A 110 -11.01 3.84 -11.42
C ALA A 110 -9.61 3.68 -10.82
N LEU A 111 -9.44 2.76 -9.86
CA LEU A 111 -8.15 2.42 -9.26
C LEU A 111 -7.15 1.96 -10.34
N GLY A 112 -7.54 1.02 -11.21
CA GLY A 112 -6.67 0.53 -12.28
C GLY A 112 -6.25 1.64 -13.25
N ILE A 113 -7.18 2.51 -13.64
CA ILE A 113 -6.91 3.68 -14.50
C ILE A 113 -5.95 4.65 -13.79
N LEU A 114 -6.18 4.94 -12.51
CA LEU A 114 -5.33 5.83 -11.71
C LEU A 114 -3.91 5.28 -11.56
N ILE A 115 -3.76 3.98 -11.26
CA ILE A 115 -2.44 3.34 -11.19
C ILE A 115 -1.74 3.45 -12.55
N PHE A 116 -2.43 3.13 -13.65
CA PHE A 116 -1.85 3.23 -14.99
C PHE A 116 -1.34 4.64 -15.27
N PHE A 117 -2.18 5.67 -15.08
CA PHE A 117 -1.77 7.06 -15.29
C PHE A 117 -0.66 7.52 -14.35
N ALA A 118 -0.63 7.02 -13.10
CA ALA A 118 0.47 7.30 -12.18
C ALA A 118 1.80 6.70 -12.67
N GLN A 119 1.78 5.62 -13.45
CA GLN A 119 2.99 5.02 -14.01
C GLN A 119 3.45 5.68 -15.33
N VAL A 120 2.55 6.30 -16.10
CA VAL A 120 2.87 6.92 -17.41
C VAL A 120 4.10 7.84 -17.36
N PRO A 121 4.24 8.77 -16.40
CA PRO A 121 5.42 9.65 -16.33
C PRO A 121 6.76 8.92 -16.21
N HIS A 122 6.78 7.69 -15.67
CA HIS A 122 8.01 6.96 -15.39
C HIS A 122 8.59 6.27 -16.63
N PHE A 123 7.74 5.79 -17.54
CA PHE A 123 8.20 5.11 -18.76
C PHE A 123 8.04 5.96 -20.03
N TRP A 124 7.10 6.89 -20.04
CA TRP A 124 6.86 7.78 -21.18
C TRP A 124 7.86 8.95 -21.16
N SER A 125 9.10 8.63 -21.46
CA SER A 125 10.22 9.57 -21.42
C SER A 125 10.79 9.82 -22.82
N ARG A 126 11.62 10.87 -22.94
CA ARG A 126 12.40 11.14 -24.15
C ARG A 126 13.55 10.14 -24.37
N GLN A 127 13.87 9.33 -23.37
CA GLN A 127 14.99 8.40 -23.41
C GLN A 127 14.53 7.03 -23.95
N PRO A 128 14.95 6.61 -25.17
CA PRO A 128 14.48 5.37 -25.78
C PRO A 128 14.82 4.13 -24.95
N LEU A 129 15.90 4.18 -24.16
CA LEU A 129 16.33 3.10 -23.29
C LEU A 129 15.26 2.76 -22.24
N ILE A 130 14.63 3.77 -21.62
CA ILE A 130 13.58 3.56 -20.61
C ILE A 130 12.38 2.84 -21.24
N VAL A 131 11.95 3.27 -22.43
CA VAL A 131 10.87 2.62 -23.17
C VAL A 131 11.25 1.19 -23.55
N GLY A 132 12.49 0.97 -24.00
CA GLY A 132 13.01 -0.37 -24.32
C GLY A 132 13.01 -1.31 -23.11
N LEU A 133 13.47 -0.84 -21.94
CA LEU A 133 13.45 -1.60 -20.69
C LEU A 133 12.02 -1.87 -20.22
N PHE A 134 11.10 -0.93 -20.40
CA PHE A 134 9.68 -1.13 -20.10
C PHE A 134 9.07 -2.24 -20.98
N VAL A 135 9.29 -2.20 -22.30
CA VAL A 135 8.84 -3.25 -23.22
C VAL A 135 9.47 -4.60 -22.88
N LEU A 136 10.77 -4.64 -22.59
CA LEU A 136 11.46 -5.84 -22.15
C LEU A 136 10.85 -6.41 -20.85
N THR A 137 10.54 -5.54 -19.89
CA THR A 137 9.85 -5.92 -18.64
C THR A 137 8.52 -6.60 -18.95
N LEU A 138 7.70 -6.02 -19.83
CA LEU A 138 6.43 -6.62 -20.24
C LEU A 138 6.63 -7.99 -20.90
N LEU A 139 7.63 -8.12 -21.78
CA LEU A 139 7.95 -9.40 -22.42
C LEU A 139 8.33 -10.47 -21.39
N ILE A 140 9.18 -10.13 -20.41
CA ILE A 140 9.57 -11.05 -19.34
C ILE A 140 8.32 -11.44 -18.52
N VAL A 141 7.53 -10.46 -18.07
CA VAL A 141 6.34 -10.72 -17.23
C VAL A 141 5.31 -11.61 -17.95
N LEU A 142 5.11 -11.42 -19.26
CA LEU A 142 4.13 -12.17 -20.04
C LEU A 142 4.64 -13.55 -20.52
N TRP A 143 5.95 -13.71 -20.71
CA TRP A 143 6.52 -14.92 -21.31
C TRP A 143 7.20 -15.84 -20.29
N ALA A 144 7.92 -15.30 -19.30
CA ALA A 144 8.58 -16.09 -18.26
C ALA A 144 7.67 -17.09 -17.52
N PRO A 145 6.40 -16.78 -17.14
CA PRO A 145 5.58 -17.73 -16.42
C PRO A 145 5.17 -18.97 -17.26
N ARG A 146 5.34 -18.92 -18.59
CA ARG A 146 5.14 -20.09 -19.46
C ARG A 146 6.27 -21.12 -19.32
N VAL A 147 7.47 -20.67 -18.96
CA VAL A 147 8.66 -21.52 -18.83
C VAL A 147 8.99 -21.79 -17.35
N ILE A 148 8.87 -20.77 -16.49
CA ILE A 148 9.24 -20.81 -15.08
C ILE A 148 7.98 -20.58 -14.24
N LYS A 149 7.48 -21.63 -13.58
CA LYS A 149 6.26 -21.57 -12.74
C LYS A 149 6.51 -21.33 -11.25
N ALA A 150 7.75 -21.56 -10.78
CA ALA A 150 8.08 -21.53 -9.35
C ALA A 150 8.39 -20.11 -8.82
N ILE A 151 8.81 -19.19 -9.70
CA ILE A 151 9.26 -17.84 -9.33
C ILE A 151 8.28 -16.82 -9.94
N PRO A 152 7.81 -15.81 -9.18
CA PRO A 152 7.00 -14.73 -9.73
C PRO A 152 7.72 -14.01 -10.88
N ALA A 153 7.09 -13.93 -12.05
CA ALA A 153 7.66 -13.27 -13.22
C ALA A 153 8.10 -11.81 -12.98
N PRO A 154 7.38 -10.99 -12.17
CA PRO A 154 7.84 -9.64 -11.84
C PRO A 154 9.21 -9.63 -11.12
N LEU A 155 9.50 -10.63 -10.29
CA LEU A 155 10.77 -10.72 -9.57
C LEU A 155 11.92 -11.04 -10.53
N ILE A 156 11.67 -11.92 -11.50
CA ILE A 156 12.63 -12.22 -12.57
C ILE A 156 12.98 -10.93 -13.34
N ALA A 157 11.95 -10.16 -13.72
CA ALA A 157 12.16 -8.91 -14.44
C ALA A 157 12.99 -7.91 -13.62
N ILE A 158 12.65 -7.69 -12.35
CA ILE A 158 13.37 -6.76 -11.47
C ILE A 158 14.84 -7.15 -11.35
N VAL A 159 15.14 -8.41 -11.05
CA VAL A 159 16.53 -8.89 -10.89
C VAL A 159 17.30 -8.76 -12.21
N ALA A 160 16.72 -9.20 -13.33
CA ALA A 160 17.37 -9.16 -14.63
C ALA A 160 17.68 -7.73 -15.08
N LEU A 161 16.70 -6.81 -14.97
CA LEU A 161 16.90 -5.42 -15.35
C LEU A 161 17.86 -4.71 -14.41
N THR A 162 17.79 -4.95 -13.10
CA THR A 162 18.71 -4.33 -12.14
C THR A 162 20.15 -4.76 -12.42
N LEU A 163 20.38 -6.04 -12.72
CA LEU A 163 21.72 -6.52 -13.08
C LEU A 163 22.22 -5.88 -14.38
N TYR A 164 21.34 -5.75 -15.38
CA TYR A 164 21.67 -5.08 -16.64
C TYR A 164 22.04 -3.61 -16.41
N THR A 165 21.19 -2.83 -15.74
CA THR A 165 21.43 -1.39 -15.53
C THR A 165 22.63 -1.13 -14.63
N ALA A 166 22.86 -1.95 -13.61
CA ALA A 166 24.01 -1.83 -12.71
C ALA A 166 25.35 -2.12 -13.40
N THR A 167 25.38 -3.04 -14.36
CA THR A 167 26.61 -3.41 -15.09
C THR A 167 26.86 -2.58 -16.35
N ALA A 168 25.79 -2.09 -16.98
CA ALA A 168 25.88 -1.27 -18.19
C ALA A 168 26.33 0.19 -17.94
N GLY A 169 26.46 0.61 -16.68
CA GLY A 169 26.90 1.96 -16.30
C GLY A 169 25.94 3.08 -16.74
N GLN A 170 24.68 2.74 -17.04
CA GLN A 170 23.67 3.70 -17.50
C GLN A 170 23.12 4.49 -16.31
N GLN A 171 23.04 5.82 -16.46
CA GLN A 171 22.40 6.69 -15.48
C GLN A 171 20.91 6.78 -15.80
N LEU A 172 20.11 6.03 -15.06
CA LEU A 172 18.65 5.99 -15.17
C LEU A 172 18.02 6.40 -13.84
N PRO A 173 16.82 6.99 -13.84
CA PRO A 173 16.08 7.21 -12.61
C PRO A 173 15.92 5.89 -11.86
N THR A 174 16.31 5.90 -10.59
CA THR A 174 16.26 4.76 -9.69
C THR A 174 15.24 5.01 -8.59
N VAL A 175 14.83 3.93 -7.91
CA VAL A 175 13.96 4.01 -6.74
C VAL A 175 14.58 4.87 -5.62
N GLY A 176 15.92 4.93 -5.54
CA GLY A 176 16.61 5.77 -4.55
C GLY A 176 16.44 7.27 -4.79
N ASP A 177 16.06 7.68 -6.00
CA ASP A 177 15.81 9.08 -6.35
C ASP A 177 14.42 9.55 -5.88
N GLU A 178 13.51 8.61 -5.60
CA GLU A 178 12.12 8.89 -5.18
C GLU A 178 11.97 9.04 -3.66
N GLY A 179 13.04 8.81 -2.88
CA GLY A 179 13.03 9.02 -1.44
C GLY A 179 14.06 8.17 -0.69
N SER A 180 14.17 8.41 0.61
CA SER A 180 15.14 7.69 1.44
C SER A 180 14.83 6.19 1.48
N MET A 181 15.89 5.40 1.29
CA MET A 181 15.92 3.95 1.50
C MET A 181 16.84 3.58 2.68
N SER A 182 17.21 4.54 3.52
CA SER A 182 18.11 4.30 4.64
C SER A 182 17.55 3.23 5.56
N GLY A 183 18.33 2.21 5.92
CA GLY A 183 17.86 1.18 6.84
C GLY A 183 17.45 1.77 8.20
N GLY A 184 16.47 1.17 8.86
CA GLY A 184 16.06 1.60 10.20
C GLY A 184 14.99 0.69 10.79
N LEU A 185 14.98 0.58 12.11
CA LEU A 185 13.89 -0.08 12.83
C LEU A 185 12.65 0.82 12.87
N PRO A 186 11.44 0.25 13.01
CA PRO A 186 10.23 1.03 13.25
C PRO A 186 10.43 1.97 14.44
N GLY A 187 10.04 3.22 14.27
CA GLY A 187 10.17 4.28 15.26
C GLY A 187 8.85 5.01 15.44
N PHE A 188 8.72 5.75 16.54
CA PHE A 188 7.51 6.53 16.78
C PHE A 188 7.45 7.74 15.87
N THR A 189 6.35 7.83 15.11
CA THR A 189 6.05 8.92 14.21
C THR A 189 5.55 10.10 15.03
N ALA A 190 6.27 11.21 14.99
CA ALA A 190 5.88 12.42 15.69
C ALA A 190 4.69 13.09 14.99
N LEU A 191 3.75 13.58 15.76
CA LEU A 191 2.65 14.37 15.23
C LEU A 191 3.16 15.80 14.91
N THR A 192 3.27 16.12 13.63
CA THR A 192 3.81 17.42 13.18
C THR A 192 2.75 18.50 13.00
N VAL A 193 1.48 18.12 12.92
CA VAL A 193 0.35 19.03 12.71
C VAL A 193 -0.48 19.15 14.00
N PRO A 194 -0.94 20.36 14.38
CA PRO A 194 -1.78 20.54 15.56
C PRO A 194 -3.13 19.81 15.42
N LEU A 195 -3.60 19.19 16.50
CA LEU A 195 -4.92 18.57 16.56
C LEU A 195 -6.00 19.61 16.86
N ASN A 196 -6.46 20.31 15.81
CA ASN A 196 -7.56 21.27 15.90
C ASN A 196 -8.68 20.93 14.89
N LEU A 197 -9.76 21.73 14.91
CA LEU A 197 -10.89 21.55 14.02
C LEU A 197 -10.52 21.69 12.53
N THR A 198 -9.55 22.54 12.20
CA THR A 198 -9.05 22.70 10.82
C THR A 198 -8.42 21.41 10.32
N THR A 199 -7.52 20.82 11.12
CA THR A 199 -6.91 19.52 10.81
C THR A 199 -7.97 18.44 10.66
N LEU A 200 -8.99 18.43 11.53
CA LEU A 200 -10.10 17.48 11.43
C LEU A 200 -10.87 17.65 10.11
N GLN A 201 -11.19 18.87 9.69
CA GLN A 201 -11.88 19.14 8.42
C GLN A 201 -11.07 18.68 7.21
N ILE A 202 -9.74 18.82 7.25
CA ILE A 202 -8.84 18.36 6.19
C ILE A 202 -8.80 16.84 6.12
N ILE A 203 -8.59 16.17 7.26
CA ILE A 203 -8.37 14.72 7.28
C ILE A 203 -9.67 13.92 7.21
N TRP A 204 -10.81 14.48 7.60
CA TRP A 204 -12.07 13.75 7.73
C TRP A 204 -12.50 13.04 6.43
N PRO A 205 -12.55 13.68 5.26
CA PRO A 205 -12.93 13.01 4.00
C PRO A 205 -11.94 11.90 3.61
N CYS A 206 -10.65 12.14 3.83
CA CYS A 206 -9.58 11.19 3.55
C CYS A 206 -9.69 9.97 4.47
N ALA A 207 -9.81 10.19 5.78
CA ALA A 207 -9.93 9.14 6.79
C ALA A 207 -11.16 8.25 6.55
N LEU A 208 -12.29 8.86 6.18
CA LEU A 208 -13.51 8.12 5.83
C LEU A 208 -13.28 7.25 4.59
N SER A 209 -12.64 7.80 3.55
CA SER A 209 -12.31 7.07 2.32
C SER A 209 -11.37 5.90 2.60
N ILE A 210 -10.29 6.12 3.38
CA ILE A 210 -9.36 5.07 3.81
C ILE A 210 -10.11 3.99 4.60
N ALA A 211 -10.99 4.38 5.52
CA ALA A 211 -11.76 3.45 6.33
C ALA A 211 -12.61 2.54 5.45
N PHE A 212 -13.42 3.11 4.55
CA PHE A 212 -14.30 2.33 3.65
C PHE A 212 -13.52 1.47 2.66
N VAL A 213 -12.52 2.02 1.99
CA VAL A 213 -11.69 1.29 1.03
C VAL A 213 -10.99 0.12 1.72
N GLY A 214 -10.38 0.36 2.89
CA GLY A 214 -9.72 -0.68 3.67
C GLY A 214 -10.69 -1.78 4.09
N LEU A 215 -11.90 -1.44 4.53
CA LEU A 215 -12.91 -2.43 4.89
C LEU A 215 -13.42 -3.22 3.67
N MET A 216 -13.58 -2.58 2.50
CA MET A 216 -14.09 -3.24 1.30
C MET A 216 -13.10 -4.29 0.82
N GLU A 217 -11.83 -3.89 0.65
CA GLU A 217 -10.75 -4.80 0.29
C GLU A 217 -10.63 -5.93 1.32
N SER A 218 -10.75 -5.59 2.61
CA SER A 218 -10.64 -6.57 3.68
C SER A 218 -11.71 -7.64 3.62
N LEU A 219 -12.94 -7.22 3.41
CA LEU A 219 -14.10 -8.11 3.45
C LEU A 219 -14.28 -8.88 2.15
N LEU A 220 -13.88 -8.32 1.01
CA LEU A 220 -13.75 -9.06 -0.26
C LEU A 220 -12.71 -10.17 -0.16
N THR A 221 -11.53 -9.85 0.38
CA THR A 221 -10.46 -10.83 0.54
C THR A 221 -10.91 -11.94 1.50
N ALA A 222 -11.47 -11.56 2.66
CA ALA A 222 -11.98 -12.52 3.63
C ALA A 222 -13.10 -13.39 3.04
N LYS A 223 -14.01 -12.83 2.23
CA LYS A 223 -15.04 -13.62 1.54
C LYS A 223 -14.44 -14.60 0.53
N LEU A 224 -13.48 -14.16 -0.28
CA LEU A 224 -12.79 -15.03 -1.23
C LEU A 224 -12.09 -16.19 -0.51
N VAL A 225 -11.42 -15.92 0.61
CA VAL A 225 -10.77 -16.96 1.42
C VAL A 225 -11.78 -17.88 2.10
N ASP A 226 -12.89 -17.34 2.61
CA ASP A 226 -13.97 -18.15 3.18
C ASP A 226 -14.55 -19.10 2.12
N ASP A 227 -14.76 -18.60 0.89
CA ASP A 227 -15.30 -19.37 -0.24
C ASP A 227 -14.32 -20.48 -0.68
N LEU A 228 -13.01 -20.22 -0.64
CA LEU A 228 -11.97 -21.20 -0.98
C LEU A 228 -11.69 -22.23 0.12
N THR A 229 -11.78 -21.83 1.39
CA THR A 229 -11.44 -22.69 2.53
C THR A 229 -12.67 -23.34 3.18
N HIS A 230 -13.88 -22.94 2.77
CA HIS A 230 -15.16 -23.33 3.37
C HIS A 230 -15.21 -23.06 4.89
N THR A 231 -14.48 -22.06 5.37
CA THR A 231 -14.50 -21.65 6.79
C THR A 231 -14.98 -20.21 6.94
N PRO A 232 -16.03 -19.92 7.74
CA PRO A 232 -16.53 -18.56 7.87
C PRO A 232 -15.63 -17.71 8.77
N SER A 233 -15.17 -16.57 8.26
CA SER A 233 -14.46 -15.55 9.06
C SER A 233 -15.43 -14.66 9.86
N ASN A 234 -14.93 -14.03 10.94
CA ASN A 234 -15.66 -13.01 11.70
C ASN A 234 -15.32 -11.60 11.19
N LYS A 235 -16.25 -11.01 10.45
CA LYS A 235 -16.09 -9.73 9.73
C LYS A 235 -15.97 -8.52 10.66
N SER A 236 -16.58 -8.57 11.84
CA SER A 236 -16.44 -7.53 12.86
C SER A 236 -15.03 -7.50 13.45
N ARG A 237 -14.49 -8.68 13.75
CA ARG A 237 -13.12 -8.81 14.26
C ARG A 237 -12.08 -8.44 13.19
N GLU A 238 -12.34 -8.83 11.95
CA GLU A 238 -11.58 -8.45 10.76
C GLU A 238 -11.47 -6.92 10.63
N SER A 239 -12.62 -6.21 10.71
CA SER A 239 -12.72 -4.75 10.67
C SER A 239 -11.96 -4.08 11.82
N ALA A 240 -12.18 -4.54 13.06
CA ALA A 240 -11.52 -3.97 14.22
C ALA A 240 -10.00 -4.23 14.20
N GLY A 241 -9.58 -5.43 13.79
CA GLY A 241 -8.18 -5.79 13.62
C GLY A 241 -7.49 -4.89 12.60
N LEU A 242 -8.14 -4.62 11.46
CA LEU A 242 -7.63 -3.70 10.44
C LEU A 242 -7.43 -2.29 10.99
N GLY A 243 -8.41 -1.79 11.75
CA GLY A 243 -8.30 -0.46 12.37
C GLY A 243 -7.15 -0.35 13.36
N ILE A 244 -6.97 -1.36 14.22
CA ILE A 244 -5.83 -1.44 15.15
C ILE A 244 -4.52 -1.50 14.38
N ALA A 245 -4.43 -2.34 13.35
CA ALA A 245 -3.23 -2.48 12.56
C ALA A 245 -2.86 -1.19 11.82
N ASN A 246 -3.83 -0.44 11.29
CA ASN A 246 -3.60 0.86 10.67
C ASN A 246 -3.06 1.90 11.66
N ILE A 247 -3.62 1.95 12.88
CA ILE A 247 -3.13 2.84 13.94
C ILE A 247 -1.69 2.50 14.31
N LEU A 248 -1.39 1.22 14.53
CA LEU A 248 -0.03 0.76 14.85
C LEU A 248 0.95 1.05 13.72
N ALA A 249 0.57 0.74 12.48
CA ALA A 249 1.39 1.01 11.31
C ALA A 249 1.69 2.51 11.19
N ALA A 250 0.69 3.37 11.31
CA ALA A 250 0.87 4.82 11.25
C ALA A 250 1.76 5.34 12.40
N ALA A 251 1.54 4.85 13.62
CA ALA A 251 2.33 5.26 14.79
C ALA A 251 3.80 4.83 14.68
N MET A 252 4.09 3.71 14.02
CA MET A 252 5.43 3.11 13.94
C MET A 252 6.16 3.33 12.61
N ALA A 253 5.52 4.00 11.63
CA ALA A 253 6.00 4.09 10.25
C ALA A 253 7.25 4.95 10.07
N ALA A 254 7.44 6.02 10.86
CA ALA A 254 8.57 6.92 10.71
C ALA A 254 9.29 7.18 12.04
N SER A 255 10.61 7.09 12.03
CA SER A 255 11.43 7.69 13.08
C SER A 255 11.48 9.22 12.89
N PRO A 256 11.72 10.02 13.95
CA PRO A 256 11.85 11.48 13.84
C PRO A 256 12.92 11.92 12.80
N ALA A 257 13.95 11.09 12.60
CA ALA A 257 14.99 11.31 11.60
C ALA A 257 14.49 11.09 10.15
N ALA A 258 13.56 10.17 9.92
CA ALA A 258 13.00 9.89 8.59
C ALA A 258 12.03 11.00 8.13
N MET A 259 11.23 11.57 9.02
CA MET A 259 10.35 12.70 8.67
C MET A 259 11.11 14.01 8.42
N ALA A 260 12.27 14.21 9.06
CA ALA A 260 13.10 15.39 8.84
C ALA A 260 13.86 15.37 7.49
N ALA A 261 14.00 14.19 6.88
CA ALA A 261 14.75 13.99 5.64
C ALA A 261 13.88 13.98 4.37
N SER A 262 12.56 13.89 4.50
CA SER A 262 11.67 13.81 3.34
C SER A 262 11.65 15.14 2.56
N PRO A 263 11.95 15.14 1.25
CA PRO A 263 11.90 16.34 0.41
C PRO A 263 10.49 16.94 0.32
N ALA A 264 9.43 16.16 0.61
CA ALA A 264 8.05 16.63 0.68
C ALA A 264 7.72 17.44 1.96
N ALA A 265 8.68 17.58 2.88
CA ALA A 265 8.61 18.48 4.03
C ALA A 265 9.20 19.87 3.76
N ARG A 266 9.68 20.14 2.54
CA ARG A 266 10.19 21.44 2.08
C ARG A 266 9.28 22.09 1.05
#